data_AF-A0A7X7HQ42-F1
#
_entry.id   AF-A0A7X7HQ42-F1
#
_cell.length_a   1.000
_cell.length_b   1.000
_cell.length_c   1.000
_cell.angle_alpha   90.00
_cell.angle_beta   90.00
_cell.angle_gamma   90.00
#
_symmetry.space_group_name_H-M   'P 1'
#
loop_
_entity.id
_entity.type
_entity.pdbx_description
1 polymer ?
#
loop_
_entity_poly.entity_id
_entity_poly.type
_entity_poly.pdbx_seq_one_letter_code
_entity_poly.pdbx_strand_id
1 'polypeptide(L)'
;MSVKIRLARKGRKKQAYYHVVVADSRSPRDGRFIEKIGIYNPLTDPATIDINFEKALGWLQKGAQPTDTCRAILKYKGVMMKKHLLEGVRKGAFDEAEADRRFNEWLKGKEEKIEMKKSGLEKIGEELRKKRLEAEQVIKEARAAEYAKRAAALAAEAEAAAKAAAAAEAPEVAEVAEEAVTEVSEAAADVKETVEEVVAEAAEAVEEAAADVKETVEEVVTEATETVEEAAAGAAETVEEKVEEAAAEETAVKAEDEAPADEVKKETAEENEKTE
;
A
#
# COMPACT_ATOMS: atom_id res chain seq x y z
N MET A 1 2.21 -8.61 -45.87
CA MET A 1 1.89 -9.00 -44.48
C MET A 1 2.69 -8.10 -43.57
N SER A 2 2.08 -7.48 -42.55
CA SER A 2 2.82 -6.63 -41.61
C SER A 2 2.50 -7.00 -40.17
N VAL A 3 3.56 -7.12 -39.36
CA VAL A 3 3.46 -7.32 -37.93
C VAL A 3 3.13 -5.97 -37.29
N LYS A 4 2.09 -5.94 -36.43
CA LYS A 4 1.62 -4.74 -35.76
C LYS A 4 1.74 -4.88 -34.25
N ILE A 5 2.12 -3.78 -33.60
CA ILE A 5 2.00 -3.62 -32.15
C ILE A 5 0.63 -3.03 -31.86
N ARG A 6 -0.21 -3.79 -31.18
CA ARG A 6 -1.63 -3.46 -30.97
C ARG A 6 -2.09 -3.78 -29.55
N LEU A 7 -3.21 -3.19 -29.16
CA LEU A 7 -3.87 -3.49 -27.90
C LEU A 7 -4.85 -4.64 -28.08
N ALA A 8 -4.67 -5.73 -27.33
CA ALA A 8 -5.66 -6.77 -27.15
C ALA A 8 -6.51 -6.43 -25.90
N ARG A 9 -7.84 -6.44 -26.04
CA ARG A 9 -8.72 -6.11 -24.92
C ARG A 9 -8.88 -7.33 -24.02
N LYS A 10 -8.68 -7.10 -22.74
CA LYS A 10 -8.97 -7.99 -21.63
C LYS A 10 -9.82 -7.23 -20.61
N GLY A 11 -10.21 -7.93 -19.55
CA GLY A 11 -11.06 -7.38 -18.51
C GLY A 11 -12.56 -7.53 -18.78
N ARG A 12 -13.36 -6.95 -17.88
CA ARG A 12 -14.82 -7.13 -17.81
C ARG A 12 -15.53 -5.97 -18.50
N LYS A 13 -16.86 -6.04 -18.60
CA LYS A 13 -17.68 -4.89 -19.03
C LYS A 13 -17.42 -3.70 -18.07
N LYS A 14 -17.23 -2.49 -18.62
CA LYS A 14 -16.86 -1.26 -17.87
C LYS A 14 -15.51 -1.27 -17.14
N GLN A 15 -14.75 -2.36 -17.21
CA GLN A 15 -13.43 -2.49 -16.59
C GLN A 15 -12.45 -2.94 -17.68
N ALA A 16 -12.04 -1.99 -18.52
CA ALA A 16 -11.18 -2.26 -19.66
C ALA A 16 -9.72 -2.39 -19.22
N TYR A 17 -9.09 -3.50 -19.61
CA TYR A 17 -7.67 -3.75 -19.39
C TYR A 17 -7.05 -4.18 -20.72
N TYR A 18 -5.84 -3.72 -21.05
CA TYR A 18 -5.25 -4.01 -22.35
C TYR A 18 -3.90 -4.68 -22.21
N HIS A 19 -3.68 -5.71 -23.01
CA HIS A 19 -2.34 -6.25 -23.22
C HIS A 19 -1.75 -5.60 -24.46
N VAL A 20 -0.52 -5.10 -24.34
CA VAL A 20 0.24 -4.64 -25.50
C VAL A 20 0.89 -5.87 -26.12
N VAL A 21 0.44 -6.23 -27.32
CA VAL A 21 0.83 -7.47 -28.00
C VAL A 21 1.35 -7.18 -29.39
N VAL A 22 2.27 -8.03 -29.84
CA VAL A 22 2.79 -8.07 -31.20
C VAL A 22 2.08 -9.19 -31.93
N ALA A 23 1.40 -8.87 -33.02
CA ALA A 23 0.63 -9.86 -33.79
C ALA A 23 0.62 -9.49 -35.28
N ASP A 24 0.31 -10.46 -36.14
CA ASP A 24 0.03 -10.16 -37.54
C ASP A 24 -1.21 -9.27 -37.64
N SER A 25 -1.16 -8.31 -38.56
CA SER A 25 -2.29 -7.50 -39.00
C SER A 25 -3.61 -8.24 -39.25
N ARG A 26 -3.57 -9.48 -39.74
CA ARG A 26 -4.74 -10.29 -40.13
C ARG A 26 -5.37 -11.04 -38.96
N SER A 27 -4.63 -11.24 -37.87
CA SER A 27 -5.16 -11.94 -36.69
C SER A 27 -6.31 -11.15 -36.06
N PRO A 28 -7.36 -11.80 -35.51
CA PRO A 28 -8.43 -11.08 -34.80
C PRO A 28 -7.88 -10.39 -33.55
N ARG A 29 -8.55 -9.32 -33.07
CA ARG A 29 -8.05 -8.44 -31.98
C ARG A 29 -7.53 -9.20 -30.77
N ASP A 30 -8.33 -10.15 -30.27
CA ASP A 30 -8.06 -10.90 -29.04
C ASP A 30 -7.62 -12.35 -29.31
N GLY A 31 -7.22 -12.66 -30.55
CA GLY A 31 -6.77 -13.99 -30.95
C GLY A 31 -5.27 -14.25 -30.72
N ARG A 32 -4.71 -15.15 -31.54
CA ARG A 32 -3.30 -15.55 -31.46
C ARG A 32 -2.39 -14.36 -31.73
N PHE A 33 -1.45 -14.13 -30.81
CA PHE A 33 -0.37 -13.16 -30.91
C PHE A 33 0.99 -13.90 -30.94
N ILE A 34 2.03 -13.18 -31.34
CA ILE A 34 3.40 -13.70 -31.40
C ILE A 34 4.04 -13.56 -30.01
N GLU A 35 4.04 -12.34 -29.47
CA GLU A 35 4.62 -12.04 -28.15
C GLU A 35 3.83 -10.94 -27.43
N LYS A 36 3.75 -11.04 -26.09
CA LYS A 36 3.22 -9.99 -25.21
C LYS A 36 4.40 -9.13 -24.74
N ILE A 37 4.33 -7.82 -25.01
CA ILE A 37 5.40 -6.87 -24.64
C ILE A 37 5.06 -6.05 -23.38
N GLY A 38 3.78 -6.00 -22.99
CA GLY A 38 3.38 -5.23 -21.82
C GLY A 38 1.89 -5.23 -21.54
N ILE A 39 1.49 -4.34 -20.63
CA ILE A 39 0.12 -4.10 -20.18
C ILE A 39 -0.17 -2.59 -20.14
N TYR A 40 -1.44 -2.25 -20.33
CA TYR A 40 -1.95 -0.90 -20.25
C TYR A 40 -3.29 -0.88 -19.54
N ASN A 41 -3.37 -0.12 -18.45
CA ASN A 41 -4.59 0.13 -17.70
C ASN A 41 -4.97 1.62 -17.77
N PRO A 42 -6.05 1.98 -18.50
CA PRO A 42 -6.51 3.36 -18.59
C PRO A 42 -7.41 3.80 -17.41
N LEU A 43 -7.77 2.90 -16.48
CA LEU A 43 -8.69 3.21 -15.39
C LEU A 43 -8.01 3.85 -14.18
N THR A 44 -6.68 3.73 -14.11
CA THR A 44 -5.87 4.37 -13.08
C THR A 44 -5.49 5.78 -13.54
N ASP A 45 -5.38 6.72 -12.61
CA ASP A 45 -4.87 8.06 -12.86
C ASP A 45 -3.66 8.32 -11.95
N PRO A 46 -2.45 8.48 -12.48
CA PRO A 46 -2.06 8.35 -13.89
C PRO A 46 -2.16 6.91 -14.42
N ALA A 47 -2.43 6.75 -15.73
CA ALA A 47 -2.62 5.44 -16.35
C ALA A 47 -1.41 4.51 -16.16
N THR A 48 -1.65 3.31 -15.64
CA THR A 48 -0.59 2.32 -15.38
C THR A 48 -0.16 1.70 -16.70
N ILE A 49 1.10 1.93 -17.05
CA ILE A 49 1.74 1.39 -18.25
C ILE A 49 2.97 0.63 -17.79
N ASP A 50 3.00 -0.66 -18.09
CA ASP A 50 4.17 -1.51 -17.89
C ASP A 50 4.52 -2.17 -19.23
N ILE A 51 5.73 -1.90 -19.71
CA ILE A 51 6.23 -2.32 -21.02
C ILE A 51 7.67 -2.77 -20.84
N ASN A 52 7.98 -3.96 -21.33
CA ASN A 52 9.36 -4.41 -21.47
C ASN A 52 10.05 -3.63 -22.62
N PHE A 53 11.01 -2.79 -22.26
CA PHE A 53 11.68 -1.87 -23.16
C PHE A 53 12.47 -2.58 -24.27
N GLU A 54 13.25 -3.59 -23.91
CA GLU A 54 14.12 -4.33 -24.84
C GLU A 54 13.30 -5.05 -25.90
N LYS A 55 12.24 -5.75 -25.48
CA LYS A 55 11.33 -6.45 -26.40
C LYS A 55 10.65 -5.48 -27.34
N ALA A 56 10.11 -4.38 -26.82
CA ALA A 56 9.45 -3.38 -27.64
C ALA A 56 10.39 -2.75 -28.67
N LEU A 57 11.62 -2.43 -28.28
CA LEU A 57 12.64 -1.87 -29.16
C LEU A 57 13.05 -2.87 -30.25
N GLY A 58 13.30 -4.13 -29.88
CA GLY A 58 13.66 -5.19 -30.82
C GLY A 58 12.60 -5.41 -31.90
N TRP A 59 11.31 -5.40 -31.53
CA TRP A 59 10.22 -5.51 -32.50
C TRP A 59 10.10 -4.28 -33.41
N LEU A 60 10.33 -3.07 -32.89
CA LEU A 60 10.35 -1.85 -33.69
C LEU A 60 11.51 -1.82 -34.68
N GLN A 61 12.69 -2.32 -34.30
CA GLN A 61 13.85 -2.45 -35.19
C GLN A 61 13.61 -3.48 -36.29
N LYS A 62 12.90 -4.58 -35.99
CA LYS A 62 12.44 -5.58 -36.98
C LYS A 62 11.34 -5.05 -37.92
N GLY A 63 10.87 -3.81 -37.74
CA GLY A 63 9.90 -3.17 -38.61
C GLY A 63 8.44 -3.32 -38.19
N ALA A 64 8.15 -3.78 -36.96
CA ALA A 64 6.79 -3.85 -36.46
C ALA A 64 6.15 -2.44 -36.42
N GLN A 65 4.92 -2.33 -36.92
CA GLN A 65 4.21 -1.06 -37.03
C GLN A 65 3.27 -0.86 -35.83
N PRO A 66 3.48 0.14 -34.97
CA PRO A 66 2.56 0.41 -33.86
C PRO A 66 1.28 1.09 -34.35
N THR A 67 0.15 0.67 -33.79
CA THR A 67 -1.14 1.39 -33.89
C THR A 67 -1.07 2.74 -33.17
N ASP A 68 -1.98 3.68 -33.46
CA ASP A 68 -1.86 5.07 -32.97
C ASP A 68 -1.83 5.19 -31.43
N THR A 69 -2.70 4.46 -30.73
CA THR A 69 -2.69 4.42 -29.26
C THR A 69 -1.42 3.75 -28.73
N CYS A 70 -0.99 2.63 -29.32
CA CYS A 70 0.29 1.99 -28.94
C CYS A 70 1.48 2.92 -29.18
N ARG A 71 1.47 3.70 -30.28
CA ARG A 71 2.50 4.69 -30.57
C ARG A 71 2.54 5.77 -29.49
N ALA A 72 1.38 6.25 -29.02
CA ALA A 72 1.31 7.21 -27.92
C ALA A 72 1.87 6.63 -26.62
N ILE A 73 1.54 5.37 -26.28
CA ILE A 73 2.05 4.68 -25.10
C ILE A 73 3.58 4.49 -25.18
N LEU A 74 4.08 4.02 -26.33
CA LEU A 74 5.53 3.82 -26.56
C LEU A 74 6.30 5.15 -26.58
N LYS A 75 5.69 6.23 -27.08
CA LYS A 75 6.24 7.59 -26.99
C LYS A 75 6.28 8.08 -25.54
N TYR A 76 5.24 7.81 -24.77
CA TYR A 76 5.16 8.20 -23.37
C TYR A 76 6.26 7.55 -22.53
N LYS A 77 6.52 6.25 -22.75
CA LYS A 77 7.59 5.51 -22.08
C LYS A 77 8.99 5.75 -22.64
N GLY A 78 9.12 6.28 -23.86
CA GLY A 78 10.42 6.64 -24.45
C GLY A 78 11.00 5.64 -25.44
N VAL A 79 10.35 4.49 -25.67
CA VAL A 79 10.83 3.48 -26.64
C VAL A 79 11.00 4.07 -28.05
N MET A 80 10.05 4.92 -28.47
CA MET A 80 10.13 5.61 -29.76
C MET A 80 11.28 6.62 -29.84
N MET A 81 11.60 7.27 -28.71
CA MET A 81 12.71 8.22 -28.63
C MET A 81 14.03 7.49 -28.78
N LYS A 82 14.24 6.42 -28.01
CA LYS A 82 15.43 5.56 -28.11
C LYS A 82 15.60 4.99 -29.50
N LYS A 83 14.52 4.52 -30.15
CA LYS A 83 14.57 4.04 -31.54
C LYS A 83 15.08 5.11 -32.51
N HIS A 84 14.59 6.35 -32.38
CA HIS A 84 15.03 7.45 -33.24
C HIS A 84 16.50 7.81 -33.02
N LEU A 85 16.96 7.82 -31.77
CA LEU A 85 18.36 8.03 -31.42
C LEU A 85 19.25 6.95 -32.05
N LEU A 86 18.90 5.67 -31.90
CA LEU A 86 19.64 4.56 -32.50
C LEU A 86 19.64 4.59 -34.04
N GLU A 87 18.56 5.07 -34.67
CA GLU A 87 18.54 5.31 -36.11
C GLU A 87 19.52 6.41 -36.54
N GLY A 88 19.78 7.40 -35.68
CA GLY A 88 20.82 8.42 -35.88
C GLY A 88 22.24 7.86 -35.72
N VAL A 89 22.48 7.03 -34.71
CA VAL A 89 23.76 6.31 -34.52
C VAL A 89 24.05 5.42 -35.73
N ARG A 90 23.07 4.65 -36.21
CA ARG A 90 23.20 3.82 -37.41
C ARG A 90 23.53 4.61 -38.68
N LYS A 91 23.12 5.89 -38.74
CA LYS A 91 23.44 6.81 -39.83
C LYS A 91 24.78 7.55 -39.63
N GLY A 92 25.46 7.36 -38.50
CA GLY A 92 26.72 8.00 -38.16
C GLY A 92 26.59 9.45 -37.69
N ALA A 93 25.41 9.88 -37.21
CA ALA A 93 25.19 11.26 -36.79
C ALA A 93 25.76 11.60 -35.39
N PHE A 94 25.88 10.59 -34.52
CA PHE A 94 26.41 10.70 -33.14
C PHE A 94 26.79 9.30 -32.63
N ASP A 95 27.54 9.24 -31.53
CA ASP A 95 27.90 7.99 -30.87
C ASP A 95 26.76 7.42 -29.99
N GLU A 96 26.90 6.15 -29.59
CA GLU A 96 25.90 5.48 -28.75
C GLU A 96 25.84 6.03 -27.31
N ALA A 97 26.95 6.55 -26.78
CA ALA A 97 26.98 7.11 -25.43
C ALA A 97 26.23 8.45 -25.34
N GLU A 98 26.33 9.29 -26.37
CA GLU A 98 25.60 10.55 -26.50
C GLU A 98 24.11 10.30 -26.70
N ALA A 99 23.76 9.26 -27.47
CA ALA A 99 22.38 8.81 -27.60
C ALA A 99 21.75 8.47 -26.23
N ASP A 100 22.52 7.80 -25.38
CA ASP A 100 22.10 7.39 -24.05
C ASP A 100 22.01 8.56 -23.08
N ARG A 101 22.94 9.50 -23.15
CA ARG A 101 22.88 10.74 -22.37
C ARG A 101 21.61 11.54 -22.69
N ARG A 102 21.33 11.79 -23.98
CA ARG A 102 20.13 12.50 -24.42
C ARG A 102 18.85 11.78 -24.02
N PHE A 103 18.85 10.44 -24.09
CA PHE A 103 17.72 9.63 -23.67
C PHE A 103 17.47 9.73 -22.15
N ASN A 104 18.52 9.64 -21.34
CA ASN A 104 18.44 9.70 -19.89
C ASN A 104 18.02 11.08 -19.39
N GLU A 105 18.52 12.16 -20.01
CA GLU A 105 18.05 13.52 -19.74
C GLU A 105 16.56 13.68 -20.03
N TRP A 106 16.10 13.16 -21.17
CA TRP A 106 14.68 13.17 -21.51
C TRP A 106 13.83 12.35 -20.53
N LEU A 107 14.32 11.19 -20.07
CA LEU A 107 13.64 10.36 -19.07
C LEU A 107 13.49 11.09 -17.74
N LYS A 108 14.55 11.71 -17.22
CA LYS A 108 14.51 12.50 -15.99
C LYS A 108 13.46 13.60 -16.06
N GLY A 109 13.48 14.41 -17.12
CA GLY A 109 12.48 15.47 -17.32
C GLY A 109 11.05 14.94 -17.54
N LYS A 110 10.89 13.67 -17.92
CA LYS A 110 9.58 12.99 -17.98
C LYS A 110 9.12 12.50 -16.63
N GLU A 111 10.00 11.87 -15.87
CA GLU A 111 9.72 11.37 -14.52
C GLU A 111 9.35 12.51 -13.59
N GLU A 112 10.06 13.64 -13.65
CA GLU A 112 9.70 14.87 -12.93
C GLU A 112 8.29 15.35 -13.25
N LYS A 113 7.89 15.34 -14.52
CA LYS A 113 6.51 15.72 -14.93
C LYS A 113 5.46 14.74 -14.44
N ILE A 114 5.80 13.46 -14.32
CA ILE A 114 4.91 12.43 -13.77
C ILE A 114 4.77 12.64 -12.27
N GLU A 115 5.87 12.90 -11.58
CA GLU A 115 5.90 13.13 -10.14
C GLU A 115 5.17 14.41 -9.73
N MET A 116 5.32 15.49 -10.50
CA MET A 116 4.53 16.71 -10.33
C MET A 116 3.01 16.46 -10.46
N LYS A 117 2.61 15.56 -11.38
CA LYS A 117 1.19 15.19 -11.52
C LYS A 117 0.70 14.33 -10.37
N LYS A 118 1.48 13.34 -9.93
CA LYS A 118 1.14 12.48 -8.79
C LYS A 118 0.97 13.30 -7.51
N SER A 119 1.97 14.11 -7.16
CA SER A 119 1.90 15.00 -5.99
C SER A 119 0.75 16.00 -6.08
N GLY A 120 0.40 16.48 -7.28
CA GLY A 120 -0.80 17.30 -7.50
C GLY A 120 -2.10 16.54 -7.22
N LEU A 121 -2.23 15.31 -7.72
CA LEU A 121 -3.39 14.45 -7.47
C LEU A 121 -3.51 14.05 -5.99
N GLU A 122 -2.40 13.78 -5.31
CA GLU A 122 -2.36 13.47 -3.88
C GLU A 122 -2.90 14.63 -3.05
N LYS A 123 -2.43 15.86 -3.32
CA LYS A 123 -2.95 17.07 -2.66
C LYS A 123 -4.44 17.26 -2.89
N ILE A 124 -4.91 17.10 -4.12
CA ILE A 124 -6.35 17.16 -4.44
C ILE A 124 -7.11 16.08 -3.67
N GLY A 125 -6.57 14.87 -3.60
CA GLY A 125 -7.15 13.76 -2.85
C GLY A 125 -7.23 14.03 -1.35
N GLU A 126 -6.19 14.60 -0.76
CA GLU A 126 -6.14 15.01 0.65
C GLU A 126 -7.14 16.11 0.95
N GLU A 127 -7.24 17.14 0.12
CA GLU A 127 -8.23 18.21 0.26
C GLU A 127 -9.66 17.68 0.19
N LEU A 128 -9.95 16.79 -0.76
CA LEU A 128 -11.26 16.16 -0.90
C LEU A 128 -11.59 15.28 0.31
N ARG A 129 -10.62 14.51 0.82
CA ARG A 129 -10.77 13.71 2.05
C ARG A 129 -11.03 14.60 3.26
N LYS A 130 -10.27 15.69 3.41
CA LYS A 130 -10.44 16.65 4.50
C LYS A 130 -11.85 17.28 4.47
N LYS A 131 -12.28 17.77 3.32
CA LYS A 131 -13.64 18.32 3.14
C LYS A 131 -14.73 17.30 3.46
N ARG A 132 -14.52 16.03 3.08
CA ARG A 132 -15.45 14.95 3.41
C ARG A 132 -15.52 14.70 4.92
N LEU A 133 -14.36 14.67 5.59
CA LEU A 133 -14.27 14.47 7.04
C LEU A 133 -14.90 15.63 7.81
N GLU A 134 -14.65 16.88 7.40
CA GLU A 134 -15.29 18.07 7.97
C GLU A 134 -16.82 18.01 7.79
N ALA A 135 -17.31 17.62 6.61
CA ALA A 135 -18.74 17.43 6.37
C ALA A 135 -19.34 16.32 7.26
N GLU A 136 -18.64 15.20 7.44
CA GLU A 136 -19.05 14.11 8.33
C GLU A 136 -19.05 14.54 9.80
N GLN A 137 -18.07 15.35 10.24
CA GLN A 137 -18.02 15.91 11.59
C GLN A 137 -19.19 16.84 11.87
N VAL A 138 -19.51 17.77 10.96
CA VAL A 138 -20.68 18.66 11.09
C VAL A 138 -21.98 17.86 11.19
N ILE A 139 -22.14 16.80 10.39
CA ILE A 139 -23.31 15.92 10.47
C ILE A 139 -23.35 15.19 11.82
N LYS A 140 -22.20 14.74 12.33
CA LYS A 140 -22.09 14.05 13.62
C LYS A 140 -22.41 14.98 14.79
N GLU A 141 -21.87 16.19 14.79
CA GLU A 141 -22.12 17.22 15.81
C GLU A 141 -23.59 17.66 15.80
N ALA A 142 -24.19 17.88 14.63
CA ALA A 142 -25.60 18.20 14.51
C ALA A 142 -26.50 17.06 15.06
N ARG A 143 -26.18 15.81 14.73
CA ARG A 143 -26.89 14.65 15.30
C ARG A 143 -26.71 14.55 16.81
N ALA A 144 -25.50 14.72 17.31
CA ALA A 144 -25.21 14.68 18.75
C ALA A 144 -25.97 15.78 19.51
N ALA A 145 -26.05 17.00 18.95
CA ALA A 145 -26.83 18.10 19.53
C ALA A 145 -28.33 17.81 19.55
N GLU A 146 -28.88 17.19 18.51
CA GLU A 146 -30.28 16.75 18.48
C GLU A 146 -30.55 15.63 19.50
N TYR A 147 -29.65 14.65 19.63
CA TYR A 147 -29.77 13.63 20.68
C TYR A 147 -29.68 14.23 22.08
N ALA A 148 -28.79 15.20 22.31
CA ALA A 148 -28.67 15.89 23.60
C ALA A 148 -29.94 16.70 23.94
N LYS A 149 -30.52 17.42 22.97
CA LYS A 149 -31.81 18.09 23.15
C LYS A 149 -32.94 17.11 23.46
N ARG A 150 -32.98 15.97 22.76
CA ARG A 150 -34.00 14.93 22.98
C ARG A 150 -33.85 14.24 24.34
N ALA A 151 -32.61 13.97 24.77
CA ALA A 151 -32.32 13.42 26.09
C ALA A 151 -32.69 14.42 27.21
N ALA A 152 -32.36 15.70 27.04
CA ALA A 152 -32.72 16.74 28.00
C ALA A 152 -34.24 16.94 28.09
N ALA A 153 -34.97 16.88 26.97
CA ALA A 153 -36.43 16.94 26.95
C ALA A 153 -37.07 15.73 27.68
N LEU A 154 -36.58 14.51 27.42
CA LEU A 154 -37.04 13.29 28.11
C LEU A 154 -36.74 13.32 29.60
N ALA A 155 -35.57 13.83 30.00
CA ALA A 155 -35.22 14.00 31.41
C ALA A 155 -36.11 15.04 32.12
N ALA A 156 -36.42 16.15 31.44
CA ALA A 156 -37.33 17.17 31.97
C ALA A 156 -38.78 16.68 32.09
N GLU A 157 -39.26 15.89 31.12
CA GLU A 157 -40.57 15.23 31.20
C GLU A 157 -40.60 14.18 32.32
N ALA A 158 -39.54 13.40 32.51
CA ALA A 158 -39.42 12.45 33.61
C ALA A 158 -39.39 13.14 34.99
N GLU A 159 -38.69 14.28 35.12
CA GLU A 159 -38.66 15.08 36.35
C GLU A 159 -40.03 15.73 36.63
N ALA A 160 -40.73 16.20 35.59
CA ALA A 160 -42.08 16.73 35.70
C ALA A 160 -43.11 15.64 36.08
N ALA A 161 -42.98 14.43 35.52
CA ALA A 161 -43.80 13.28 35.88
C ALA A 161 -43.52 12.81 37.32
N ALA A 162 -42.27 12.80 37.76
CA ALA A 162 -41.89 12.50 39.15
C ALA A 162 -42.45 13.55 40.13
N LYS A 163 -42.40 14.85 39.78
CA LYS A 163 -43.03 15.93 40.57
C LYS A 163 -44.56 15.85 40.58
N ALA A 164 -45.19 15.43 39.48
CA ALA A 164 -46.64 15.24 39.41
C ALA A 164 -47.10 14.00 40.22
N ALA A 165 -46.33 12.91 40.20
CA ALA A 165 -46.57 11.74 41.03
C ALA A 165 -46.42 12.06 42.52
N ALA A 166 -45.37 12.80 42.91
CA ALA A 166 -45.16 13.25 44.29
C ALA A 166 -46.22 14.26 44.79
N ALA A 167 -46.88 15.01 43.90
CA ALA A 167 -47.97 15.93 44.25
C ALA A 167 -49.36 15.23 44.32
N ALA A 168 -49.53 14.09 43.65
CA ALA A 168 -50.74 13.27 43.74
C ALA A 168 -50.82 12.47 45.05
N GLU A 169 -49.72 12.33 45.78
CA GLU A 169 -49.60 11.56 47.03
C GLU A 169 -49.80 12.42 48.30
N ALA A 170 -50.45 13.59 48.19
CA ALA A 170 -50.62 14.56 49.28
C ALA A 170 -52.03 14.67 49.90
N PRO A 171 -52.99 13.78 49.62
CA PRO A 171 -54.06 13.59 50.59
C PRO A 171 -54.49 12.12 50.75
N GLU A 172 -53.59 11.18 51.04
CA GLU A 172 -54.01 9.91 51.68
C GLU A 172 -52.88 9.24 52.47
N VAL A 173 -52.35 9.97 53.46
CA VAL A 173 -51.60 9.35 54.55
C VAL A 173 -52.62 8.99 55.63
N ALA A 174 -52.92 7.69 55.84
CA ALA A 174 -53.11 7.15 57.20
C ALA A 174 -53.40 5.64 57.33
N GLU A 175 -53.92 4.88 56.35
CA GLU A 175 -54.55 3.58 56.73
C GLU A 175 -54.31 2.36 55.81
N VAL A 176 -53.21 2.24 55.06
CA VAL A 176 -52.86 0.94 54.43
C VAL A 176 -51.34 0.72 54.38
N ALA A 177 -50.63 1.09 55.44
CA ALA A 177 -49.17 0.95 55.54
C ALA A 177 -48.71 -0.12 56.55
N GLU A 178 -49.62 -0.79 57.27
CA GLU A 178 -49.25 -1.75 58.32
C GLU A 178 -49.66 -3.21 58.05
N GLU A 179 -50.36 -3.52 56.95
CA GLU A 179 -50.78 -4.92 56.68
C GLU A 179 -50.22 -5.53 55.38
N ALA A 180 -49.53 -4.75 54.52
CA ALA A 180 -48.90 -5.27 53.29
C ALA A 180 -47.38 -5.49 53.40
N VAL A 181 -46.76 -5.16 54.55
CA VAL A 181 -45.30 -5.22 54.74
C VAL A 181 -44.83 -6.59 55.23
N THR A 182 -45.72 -7.49 55.64
CA THR A 182 -45.33 -8.82 56.20
C THR A 182 -45.41 -9.99 55.22
N GLU A 183 -46.13 -9.92 54.09
CA GLU A 183 -46.18 -11.02 53.10
C GLU A 183 -45.28 -10.85 51.88
N VAL A 184 -44.69 -9.67 51.64
CA VAL A 184 -43.76 -9.44 50.50
C VAL A 184 -42.28 -9.62 50.90
N SER A 185 -41.96 -9.61 52.20
CA SER A 185 -40.58 -9.79 52.68
C SER A 185 -40.08 -11.24 52.64
N GLU A 186 -40.97 -12.24 52.58
CA GLU A 186 -40.57 -13.65 52.49
C GLU A 186 -40.38 -14.11 51.02
N ALA A 187 -41.14 -13.55 50.07
CA ALA A 187 -40.96 -13.83 48.65
C ALA A 187 -39.78 -13.08 47.99
N ALA A 188 -39.27 -12.02 48.62
CA ALA A 188 -38.11 -11.26 48.13
C ALA A 188 -36.75 -11.83 48.60
N ALA A 189 -36.75 -12.74 49.58
CA ALA A 189 -35.54 -13.39 50.07
C ALA A 189 -35.12 -14.56 49.15
N ASP A 190 -36.06 -15.44 48.76
CA ASP A 190 -35.80 -16.58 47.87
C ASP A 190 -35.35 -16.17 46.45
N VAL A 191 -35.86 -15.06 45.90
CA VAL A 191 -35.48 -14.58 44.56
C VAL A 191 -34.12 -13.89 44.56
N LYS A 192 -33.70 -13.32 45.70
CA LYS A 192 -32.41 -12.64 45.82
C LYS A 192 -31.27 -13.65 46.04
N GLU A 193 -31.50 -14.71 46.80
CA GLU A 193 -30.54 -15.80 47.01
C GLU A 193 -30.31 -16.60 45.71
N THR A 194 -31.38 -16.88 44.95
CA THR A 194 -31.27 -17.57 43.64
C THR A 194 -30.62 -16.72 42.54
N VAL A 195 -30.72 -15.38 42.58
CA VAL A 195 -30.01 -14.51 41.63
C VAL A 195 -28.55 -14.30 42.03
N GLU A 196 -28.21 -14.26 43.31
CA GLU A 196 -26.82 -14.16 43.77
C GLU A 196 -26.03 -15.46 43.48
N GLU A 197 -26.65 -16.64 43.57
CA GLU A 197 -26.04 -17.93 43.18
C GLU A 197 -25.80 -18.02 41.66
N VAL A 198 -26.77 -17.61 40.83
CA VAL A 198 -26.64 -17.62 39.36
C VAL A 198 -25.65 -16.56 38.85
N VAL A 199 -25.50 -15.44 39.56
CA VAL A 199 -24.49 -14.40 39.24
C VAL A 199 -23.09 -14.82 39.69
N ALA A 200 -22.97 -15.60 40.77
CA ALA A 200 -21.69 -16.19 41.19
C ALA A 200 -21.21 -17.29 40.22
N GLU A 201 -22.10 -18.20 39.81
CA GLU A 201 -21.79 -19.25 38.81
C GLU A 201 -21.45 -18.65 37.43
N ALA A 202 -22.16 -17.58 37.02
CA ALA A 202 -21.86 -16.86 35.78
C ALA A 202 -20.59 -16.00 35.87
N ALA A 203 -20.20 -15.53 37.05
CA ALA A 203 -18.94 -14.81 37.24
C ALA A 203 -17.73 -15.75 37.25
N GLU A 204 -17.86 -16.94 37.86
CA GLU A 204 -16.83 -17.99 37.84
C GLU A 204 -16.63 -18.57 36.42
N ALA A 205 -17.72 -18.80 35.67
CA ALA A 205 -17.65 -19.23 34.27
C ALA A 205 -17.05 -18.17 33.32
N VAL A 206 -17.22 -16.87 33.64
CA VAL A 206 -16.60 -15.77 32.87
C VAL A 206 -15.14 -15.57 33.24
N GLU A 207 -14.73 -15.89 34.48
CA GLU A 207 -13.32 -15.86 34.89
C GLU A 207 -12.53 -17.05 34.33
N GLU A 208 -13.12 -18.26 34.31
CA GLU A 208 -12.53 -19.45 33.67
C GLU A 208 -12.40 -19.25 32.14
N ALA A 209 -13.44 -18.74 31.48
CA ALA A 209 -13.38 -18.40 30.05
C ALA A 209 -12.41 -17.26 29.72
N ALA A 210 -12.19 -16.32 30.64
CA ALA A 210 -11.19 -15.26 30.48
C ALA A 210 -9.76 -15.76 30.72
N ALA A 211 -9.57 -16.78 31.55
CA ALA A 211 -8.29 -17.45 31.76
C ALA A 211 -7.91 -18.30 30.54
N ASP A 212 -8.82 -19.08 29.97
CA ASP A 212 -8.61 -19.85 28.72
C ASP A 212 -8.28 -18.94 27.52
N VAL A 213 -8.94 -17.78 27.40
CA VAL A 213 -8.65 -16.80 26.35
C VAL A 213 -7.31 -16.10 26.59
N LYS A 214 -6.90 -15.90 27.84
CA LYS A 214 -5.61 -15.30 28.16
C LYS A 214 -4.46 -16.28 27.94
N GLU A 215 -4.64 -17.55 28.28
CA GLU A 215 -3.66 -18.62 28.06
C GLU A 215 -3.48 -18.90 26.56
N THR A 216 -4.57 -18.92 25.79
CA THR A 216 -4.50 -19.05 24.32
C THR A 216 -3.91 -17.81 23.64
N VAL A 217 -4.13 -16.61 24.17
CA VAL A 217 -3.46 -15.39 23.67
C VAL A 217 -1.99 -15.36 24.08
N GLU A 218 -1.62 -15.81 25.29
CA GLU A 218 -0.21 -15.96 25.68
C GLU A 218 0.50 -17.04 24.85
N GLU A 219 -0.14 -18.18 24.57
CA GLU A 219 0.39 -19.25 23.71
C GLU A 219 0.60 -18.74 22.27
N VAL A 220 -0.39 -18.07 21.68
CA VAL A 220 -0.31 -17.49 20.34
C VAL A 220 0.70 -16.34 20.28
N VAL A 221 0.87 -15.57 21.36
CA VAL A 221 1.90 -14.53 21.46
C VAL A 221 3.28 -15.15 21.61
N THR A 222 3.44 -16.25 22.36
CA THR A 222 4.72 -16.98 22.47
C THR A 222 5.13 -17.64 21.17
N GLU A 223 4.19 -18.29 20.47
CA GLU A 223 4.41 -18.89 19.14
C GLU A 223 4.71 -17.80 18.09
N ALA A 224 4.05 -16.64 18.18
CA ALA A 224 4.36 -15.48 17.34
C ALA A 224 5.73 -14.85 17.67
N THR A 225 6.18 -14.86 18.94
CA THR A 225 7.52 -14.36 19.29
C THR A 225 8.62 -15.34 18.90
N GLU A 226 8.40 -16.66 19.03
CA GLU A 226 9.36 -17.68 18.61
C GLU A 226 9.50 -17.71 17.07
N THR A 227 8.40 -17.55 16.32
CA THR A 227 8.47 -17.44 14.85
C THR A 227 9.13 -16.15 14.36
N VAL A 228 9.01 -15.05 15.12
CA VAL A 228 9.72 -13.79 14.83
C VAL A 228 11.20 -13.89 15.21
N GLU A 229 11.55 -14.62 16.27
CA GLU A 229 12.93 -14.85 16.69
C GLU A 229 13.66 -15.86 15.78
N GLU A 230 12.97 -16.90 15.28
CA GLU A 230 13.48 -17.82 14.25
C GLU A 230 13.67 -17.11 12.89
N ALA A 231 12.75 -16.21 12.51
CA ALA A 231 12.89 -15.38 11.32
C ALA A 231 14.02 -14.32 11.46
N ALA A 232 14.25 -13.81 12.67
CA ALA A 232 15.35 -12.88 12.97
C ALA A 232 16.71 -13.61 13.02
N ALA A 233 16.76 -14.85 13.53
CA ALA A 233 17.94 -15.69 13.50
C ALA A 233 18.31 -16.11 12.07
N GLY A 234 17.33 -16.49 11.24
CA GLY A 234 17.57 -16.77 9.81
C GLY A 234 17.98 -15.53 9.00
N ALA A 235 17.50 -14.34 9.38
CA ALA A 235 17.95 -13.07 8.80
C ALA A 235 19.35 -12.65 9.29
N ALA A 236 19.74 -13.01 10.52
CA ALA A 236 21.08 -12.77 11.03
C ALA A 236 22.12 -13.74 10.42
N GLU A 237 21.78 -15.01 10.25
CA GLU A 237 22.65 -16.03 9.63
C GLU A 237 22.91 -15.72 8.14
N THR A 238 21.89 -15.23 7.41
CA THR A 238 22.05 -14.79 6.01
C THR A 238 22.77 -13.45 5.86
N VAL A 239 22.87 -12.65 6.93
CA VAL A 239 23.68 -11.42 6.97
C VAL A 239 25.11 -11.74 7.36
N GLU A 240 25.36 -12.68 8.27
CA GLU A 240 26.71 -13.18 8.58
C GLU A 240 27.33 -13.91 7.38
N GLU A 241 26.58 -14.74 6.65
CA GLU A 241 27.06 -15.41 5.42
C GLU A 241 27.45 -14.39 4.33
N LYS A 242 26.68 -13.29 4.19
CA LYS A 242 26.99 -12.20 3.24
C LYS A 242 28.14 -11.30 3.68
N VAL A 243 28.35 -11.14 4.99
CA VAL A 243 29.48 -10.38 5.53
C VAL A 243 30.78 -11.19 5.42
N GLU A 244 30.71 -12.52 5.53
CA GLU A 244 31.85 -13.42 5.32
C GLU A 244 32.21 -13.54 3.82
N GLU A 245 31.21 -13.57 2.92
CA GLU A 245 31.42 -13.51 1.46
C GLU A 245 32.04 -12.16 1.01
N ALA A 246 31.59 -11.04 1.59
CA ALA A 246 32.16 -9.72 1.30
C ALA A 246 33.57 -9.53 1.87
N ALA A 247 33.89 -10.13 3.03
CA ALA A 247 35.24 -10.09 3.61
C ALA A 247 36.24 -10.99 2.84
N ALA A 248 35.77 -12.09 2.24
CA ALA A 248 36.56 -12.92 1.34
C ALA A 248 36.86 -12.22 0.00
N GLU A 249 35.92 -11.41 -0.51
CA GLU A 249 36.12 -10.60 -1.71
C GLU A 249 37.06 -9.40 -1.46
N GLU A 250 36.97 -8.75 -0.29
CA GLU A 250 37.87 -7.64 0.09
C GLU A 250 39.31 -8.10 0.36
N THR A 251 39.50 -9.31 0.91
CA THR A 251 40.84 -9.89 1.10
C THR A 251 41.47 -10.41 -0.20
N ALA A 252 40.66 -10.78 -1.21
CA ALA A 252 41.14 -11.10 -2.55
C ALA A 252 41.59 -9.83 -3.33
N VAL A 253 40.85 -8.72 -3.21
CA VAL A 253 41.21 -7.44 -3.84
C VAL A 253 42.45 -6.80 -3.20
N LYS A 254 42.70 -7.04 -1.91
CA LYS A 254 43.89 -6.52 -1.22
C LYS A 254 45.17 -7.34 -1.46
N ALA A 255 45.05 -8.58 -1.95
CA ALA A 255 46.20 -9.41 -2.32
C ALA A 255 46.75 -9.11 -3.73
N GLU A 256 46.00 -8.41 -4.58
CA GLU A 256 46.47 -7.95 -5.90
C GLU A 256 47.16 -6.57 -5.86
N ASP A 257 47.04 -5.81 -4.75
CA ASP A 257 47.59 -4.45 -4.60
C ASP A 257 48.80 -4.37 -3.62
N GLU A 258 49.53 -5.47 -3.40
CA GLU A 258 50.79 -5.41 -2.63
C GLU A 258 51.88 -6.37 -3.15
N ALA A 259 52.55 -5.98 -4.25
CA ALA A 259 53.92 -6.38 -4.63
C ALA A 259 54.50 -5.39 -5.65
N PRO A 260 55.83 -5.12 -5.65
CA PRO A 260 56.36 -3.88 -5.12
C PRO A 260 56.69 -2.82 -6.20
N ALA A 261 56.42 -1.57 -5.84
CA ALA A 261 56.91 -0.39 -6.54
C ALA A 261 58.42 -0.19 -6.28
N ASP A 262 59.28 -0.80 -7.10
CA ASP A 262 60.72 -0.43 -7.14
C ASP A 262 61.31 -0.37 -8.55
N GLU A 263 60.50 -0.05 -9.58
CA GLU A 263 61.03 0.10 -10.95
C GLU A 263 60.70 1.45 -11.64
N VAL A 264 59.79 2.26 -11.10
CA VAL A 264 59.37 3.51 -11.79
C VAL A 264 60.21 4.74 -11.41
N LYS A 265 61.07 4.66 -10.38
CA LYS A 265 61.97 5.78 -10.02
C LYS A 265 63.29 5.81 -10.77
N LYS A 266 63.57 4.82 -11.64
CA LYS A 266 64.82 4.79 -12.41
C LYS A 266 64.68 5.36 -13.83
N GLU A 267 63.50 5.29 -14.45
CA GLU A 267 63.32 5.80 -15.82
C GLU A 267 63.11 7.32 -15.90
N THR A 268 62.51 7.97 -14.89
CA THR A 268 62.34 9.45 -14.91
C THR A 268 63.61 10.24 -14.54
N ALA A 269 64.69 9.55 -14.12
CA ALA A 269 65.99 10.18 -13.87
C ALA A 269 66.95 10.10 -15.08
N GLU A 270 66.70 9.20 -16.04
CA GLU A 270 67.60 8.99 -17.18
C GLU A 270 67.23 9.84 -18.42
N GLU A 271 66.02 10.40 -18.48
CA GLU A 271 65.57 11.23 -19.62
C GLU A 271 65.88 12.74 -19.46
N ASN A 272 66.20 13.20 -18.24
CA ASN A 272 66.54 14.61 -17.98
C ASN A 272 68.05 14.91 -17.95
N GLU A 273 68.91 13.93 -18.26
CA GLU A 273 70.37 14.10 -18.41
C GLU A 273 70.83 13.97 -19.89
N LYS A 274 69.90 13.93 -20.85
CA LYS A 274 70.20 13.77 -22.28
C LYS A 274 69.77 14.95 -23.17
N THR A 275 69.51 16.10 -22.57
CA THR A 275 69.36 17.39 -23.28
C THR A 275 70.14 18.52 -22.60
N GLU A 276 71.46 18.35 -22.54
CA GLU A 276 72.47 19.41 -22.71
C GLU A 276 73.57 18.91 -23.67
#